data_AF-H8Z9T3-F1
#
_entry.id   AF-H8Z9T3-F1
#
_cell.length_a   1.000
_cell.length_b   1.000
_cell.length_c   1.000
_cell.angle_alpha   90.00
_cell.angle_beta   90.00
_cell.angle_gamma   90.00
#
_symmetry.space_group_name_H-M   'P 1'
#
loop_
_entity.id
_entity.type
_entity.pdbx_description
1 polymer ?
#
loop_
_entity_poly.entity_id
_entity_poly.type
_entity_poly.pdbx_seq_one_letter_code
_entity_poly.pdbx_strand_id
1 'polypeptide(L)'
;MDDELCNNIKNYTTAVLMFISRQKNIKIEFSDLICNKCADGRYDVFGEITIIFEHSSIKNTIVFETYKEHTSFEMEETTMDFEDNRVEKLYKTAKSCNNGAAFVENLLSVYLDYEIRKMDTSKNKDEFMKAEIQKTIDNNFADINRLLFIKKINELDYKRDLITCLVIHSMDKNLLPDHPVVRFTSNIIGSTELDNQDIQAQVLSSIIFAGLHNINGNNRNYPNIKLSTSSYKNDMEYIRHHYLVKYVLDPNMTIFMAWIRYCIENFGVRPNNDIFSFLDSTVVESIFKYIFRERNIKYVNALDEAIAKEYPGKKDEVLNSLHNVWFMCLILQENIDRDIESIKTSFHAIRQLPESLPVFVYLTSNVISNNFKKIWPHLCSDDECVAKFDKFAELYLHLPRRWSDSHVRG
;
A
#
# COMPACT_ATOMS: atom_id res chain seq x y z
N MET A 1 30.38 30.09 0.72
CA MET A 1 30.89 29.55 2.00
C MET A 1 30.42 28.11 2.17
N ASP A 2 29.13 27.83 1.93
CA ASP A 2 28.56 26.48 2.07
C ASP A 2 29.13 25.47 1.07
N ASP A 3 29.36 25.84 -0.21
CA ASP A 3 29.94 24.94 -1.22
C ASP A 3 31.39 24.54 -0.93
N GLU A 4 32.19 25.46 -0.38
CA GLU A 4 33.59 25.21 -0.03
C GLU A 4 33.69 24.27 1.18
N LEU A 5 32.84 24.48 2.19
CA LEU A 5 32.73 23.60 3.34
C LEU A 5 32.30 22.19 2.92
N CYS A 6 31.29 22.07 2.06
CA CYS A 6 30.82 20.78 1.56
C CYS A 6 31.88 20.05 0.73
N ASN A 7 32.66 20.76 -0.09
CA ASN A 7 33.80 20.16 -0.82
C ASN A 7 34.91 19.70 0.13
N ASN A 8 35.22 20.46 1.18
CA ASN A 8 36.19 20.07 2.19
C ASN A 8 35.74 18.81 2.95
N ILE A 9 34.45 18.72 3.28
CA ILE A 9 33.85 17.53 3.93
C ILE A 9 33.94 16.31 3.01
N LYS A 10 33.59 16.44 1.72
CA LYS A 10 33.73 15.34 0.75
C LYS A 10 35.17 14.85 0.66
N ASN A 11 36.13 15.77 0.54
CA ASN A 11 37.56 15.44 0.44
C ASN A 11 38.07 14.76 1.71
N TYR A 12 37.74 15.30 2.88
CA TYR A 12 38.16 14.74 4.16
C TYR A 12 37.55 13.35 4.40
N THR A 13 36.24 13.20 4.17
CA THR A 13 35.52 11.92 4.32
C THR A 13 36.11 10.88 3.38
N THR A 14 36.37 11.25 2.12
CA THR A 14 37.03 10.38 1.14
C THR A 14 38.40 9.93 1.63
N ALA A 15 39.23 10.85 2.13
CA ALA A 15 40.55 10.53 2.65
C ALA A 15 40.50 9.59 3.86
N VAL A 16 39.59 9.83 4.81
CA VAL A 16 39.41 8.97 5.99
C VAL A 16 38.96 7.56 5.58
N LEU A 17 37.92 7.46 4.75
CA LEU A 17 37.38 6.17 4.31
C LEU A 17 38.40 5.36 3.48
N MET A 18 39.16 6.02 2.59
CA MET A 18 40.28 5.39 1.88
C MET A 18 41.38 4.92 2.84
N PHE A 19 41.69 5.71 3.87
CA PHE A 19 42.71 5.35 4.84
C PHE A 19 42.31 4.13 5.68
N ILE A 20 41.07 4.06 6.17
CA ILE A 20 40.62 2.96 7.04
C ILE A 20 40.35 1.65 6.28
N SER A 21 40.01 1.72 4.99
CA SER A 21 39.55 0.56 4.21
C SER A 21 40.58 -0.57 4.07
N ARG A 22 41.88 -0.30 4.21
CA ARG A 22 43.00 -1.24 3.91
C ARG A 22 43.01 -1.81 2.47
N GLN A 23 41.89 -1.76 1.74
CA GLN A 23 41.76 -2.15 0.34
C GLN A 23 41.86 -0.92 -0.58
N LYS A 24 42.58 -1.08 -1.70
CA LYS A 24 42.81 0.01 -2.67
C LYS A 24 41.67 0.19 -3.68
N ASN A 25 40.74 -0.75 -3.75
CA ASN A 25 39.66 -0.79 -4.74
C ASN A 25 38.32 -0.39 -4.10
N ILE A 26 38.30 0.77 -3.45
CA ILE A 26 37.04 1.37 -2.98
C ILE A 26 36.73 2.60 -3.82
N LYS A 27 35.45 2.77 -4.15
CA LYS A 27 34.90 3.97 -4.77
C LYS A 27 33.94 4.60 -3.77
N ILE A 28 34.05 5.91 -3.59
CA ILE A 28 33.20 6.67 -2.68
C ILE A 28 32.45 7.68 -3.53
N GLU A 29 31.13 7.64 -3.44
CA GLU A 29 30.19 8.50 -4.15
C GLU A 29 29.39 9.33 -3.14
N PHE A 30 28.99 10.53 -3.55
CA PHE A 30 28.19 11.44 -2.74
C PHE A 30 27.01 11.91 -3.58
N SER A 31 25.78 11.68 -3.10
CA SER A 31 24.56 12.13 -3.78
C SER A 31 23.85 13.16 -2.90
N ASP A 32 23.48 14.29 -3.50
CA ASP A 32 22.69 15.35 -2.86
C ASP A 32 23.21 15.82 -1.49
N LEU A 33 24.55 15.82 -1.32
CA LEU A 33 25.19 16.23 -0.08
C LEU A 33 25.04 17.75 0.14
N ILE A 34 24.29 18.16 1.17
CA ILE A 34 23.99 19.54 1.53
C ILE A 34 24.50 19.81 2.96
N CYS A 35 25.22 20.90 3.13
CA CYS A 35 25.72 21.38 4.41
C CYS A 35 24.82 22.52 4.89
N ASN A 36 24.04 22.29 5.96
CA ASN A 36 23.08 23.26 6.45
C ASN A 36 23.36 23.64 7.89
N LYS A 37 23.16 24.92 8.20
CA LYS A 37 23.24 25.42 9.57
C LYS A 37 21.94 25.11 10.31
N CYS A 38 22.04 24.33 11.38
CA CYS A 38 20.96 23.98 12.28
C CYS A 38 20.58 25.16 13.20
N ALA A 39 19.41 25.05 13.85
CA ALA A 39 18.85 26.11 14.69
C ALA A 39 19.74 26.46 15.90
N ASP A 40 20.59 25.53 16.35
CA ASP A 40 21.59 25.70 17.40
C ASP A 40 22.88 26.38 16.91
N GLY A 41 22.96 26.71 15.62
CA GLY A 41 24.09 27.35 14.98
C GLY A 41 25.20 26.39 14.53
N ARG A 42 25.07 25.08 14.74
CA ARG A 42 25.99 24.06 14.22
C ARG A 42 25.70 23.76 12.75
N TYR A 43 26.69 23.27 12.01
CA TYR A 43 26.50 22.79 10.65
C TYR A 43 26.37 21.28 10.66
N ASP A 44 25.29 20.77 10.08
CA ASP A 44 25.08 19.35 9.82
C ASP A 44 25.13 19.07 8.32
N VAL A 45 25.37 17.81 7.98
CA VAL A 45 25.50 17.32 6.61
C VAL A 45 24.35 16.36 6.33
N PHE A 46 23.59 16.65 5.28
CA PHE A 46 22.47 15.85 4.82
C PHE A 46 22.75 15.34 3.42
N GLY A 47 22.28 14.15 3.08
CA GLY A 47 22.49 13.50 1.79
C GLY A 47 23.05 12.10 1.95
N GLU A 48 23.57 11.56 0.86
CA GLU A 48 23.97 10.16 0.75
C GLU A 48 25.48 10.04 0.56
N ILE A 49 26.08 9.09 1.29
CA ILE A 49 27.47 8.66 1.11
C ILE A 49 27.47 7.18 0.76
N THR A 50 27.93 6.86 -0.44
CA THR A 50 27.89 5.51 -1.00
C THR A 50 29.30 4.97 -1.16
N ILE A 51 29.62 3.89 -0.44
CA ILE A 51 30.92 3.23 -0.44
C ILE A 51 30.78 1.92 -1.19
N ILE A 52 31.42 1.85 -2.36
CA ILE A 52 31.42 0.68 -3.22
C ILE A 52 32.78 0.02 -3.13
N PHE A 53 32.82 -1.27 -2.86
CA PHE A 53 34.05 -2.07 -2.94
C PHE A 53 33.82 -3.30 -3.79
N GLU A 54 34.78 -3.55 -4.69
CA GLU A 54 34.71 -4.66 -5.63
C GLU A 54 35.95 -5.54 -5.46
N HIS A 55 35.71 -6.83 -5.21
CA HIS A 55 36.76 -7.83 -5.14
C HIS A 55 36.35 -9.08 -5.89
N SER A 56 37.16 -9.51 -6.85
CA SER A 56 36.89 -10.70 -7.68
C SER A 56 35.50 -10.66 -8.35
N SER A 57 35.12 -9.51 -8.91
CA SER A 57 33.81 -9.29 -9.55
C SER A 57 32.61 -9.46 -8.62
N ILE A 58 32.84 -9.36 -7.31
CA ILE A 58 31.82 -9.23 -6.27
C ILE A 58 31.81 -7.77 -5.81
N LYS A 59 30.76 -7.05 -6.17
CA LYS A 59 30.53 -5.66 -5.78
C LYS A 59 29.63 -5.61 -4.55
N ASN A 60 30.10 -4.94 -3.52
CA ASN A 60 29.32 -4.64 -2.32
C ASN A 60 29.19 -3.13 -2.20
N THR A 61 28.03 -2.67 -1.77
CA THR A 61 27.75 -1.26 -1.56
C THR A 61 27.31 -1.05 -0.12
N ILE A 62 27.83 -0.02 0.52
CA ILE A 62 27.35 0.48 1.82
C ILE A 62 26.83 1.88 1.57
N VAL A 63 25.60 2.15 1.98
CA VAL A 63 24.93 3.45 1.83
C VAL A 63 24.69 4.03 3.21
N PHE A 64 25.09 5.29 3.38
CA PHE A 64 24.85 6.07 4.57
C PHE A 64 24.04 7.29 4.19
N GLU A 65 22.81 7.40 4.70
CA GLU A 65 21.93 8.52 4.40
C GLU A 65 21.69 9.33 5.66
N THR A 66 21.84 10.64 5.55
CA THR A 66 21.51 11.58 6.62
C THR A 66 20.44 12.55 6.15
N TYR A 67 19.32 12.57 6.86
CA TYR A 67 18.24 13.53 6.71
C TYR A 67 18.08 14.32 8.01
N LYS A 68 17.33 15.42 7.97
CA LYS A 68 17.19 16.35 9.10
C LYS A 68 16.75 15.70 10.42
N GLU A 69 16.02 14.59 10.34
CA GLU A 69 15.44 13.91 11.51
C GLU A 69 15.87 12.44 11.62
N HIS A 70 16.56 11.90 10.63
CA HIS A 70 16.86 10.48 10.52
C HIS A 70 18.25 10.23 9.96
N THR A 71 18.88 9.15 10.42
CA THR A 71 20.11 8.63 9.83
C THR A 71 19.91 7.14 9.59
N SER A 72 20.17 6.70 8.36
CA SER A 72 20.13 5.29 7.98
C SER A 72 21.55 4.82 7.67
N PHE A 73 21.79 3.55 7.97
CA PHE A 73 22.98 2.84 7.56
C PHE A 73 22.51 1.51 6.98
N GLU A 74 22.77 1.29 5.70
CA GLU A 74 22.38 0.07 5.01
C GLU A 74 23.57 -0.50 4.25
N MET A 75 23.66 -1.83 4.24
CA MET A 75 24.54 -2.56 3.34
C MET A 75 23.66 -3.11 2.22
N GLU A 76 23.84 -2.60 1.00
CA GLU A 76 23.06 -3.07 -0.14
C GLU A 76 23.42 -4.52 -0.47
N GLU A 77 22.54 -5.17 -1.22
CA GLU A 77 22.75 -6.53 -1.69
C GLU A 77 24.00 -6.65 -2.56
N THR A 78 24.80 -7.67 -2.27
CA THR A 78 26.00 -8.00 -3.04
C THR A 78 25.63 -8.32 -4.50
N THR A 79 26.27 -7.64 -5.44
CA THR A 79 26.16 -7.91 -6.88
C THR A 79 27.36 -8.72 -7.37
N MET A 80 27.14 -9.73 -8.20
CA MET A 80 28.19 -10.62 -8.72
C MET A 80 28.05 -10.76 -10.24
N ASP A 81 29.16 -10.62 -10.98
CA ASP A 81 29.17 -10.71 -12.46
C ASP A 81 29.41 -12.14 -12.99
N PHE A 82 29.29 -13.16 -12.13
CA PHE A 82 29.46 -14.56 -12.50
C PHE A 82 28.36 -15.43 -11.90
N GLU A 83 28.04 -16.54 -12.59
CA GLU A 83 27.13 -17.55 -12.04
C GLU A 83 27.71 -18.16 -10.76
N ASP A 84 26.99 -18.01 -9.66
CA ASP A 84 27.40 -18.53 -8.37
C ASP A 84 27.29 -20.07 -8.37
N ASN A 85 28.43 -20.76 -8.39
CA ASN A 85 28.48 -22.22 -8.34
C ASN A 85 27.80 -22.83 -7.09
N ARG A 86 27.55 -22.01 -6.04
CA ARG A 86 26.76 -22.41 -4.88
C ARG A 86 25.32 -22.63 -5.27
N VAL A 87 24.77 -21.83 -6.19
CA VAL A 87 23.40 -21.98 -6.72
C VAL A 87 23.25 -23.33 -7.42
N GLU A 88 24.20 -23.72 -8.27
CA GLU A 88 24.16 -25.03 -8.94
C GLU A 88 24.27 -26.19 -7.94
N LYS A 89 25.12 -26.08 -6.91
CA LYS A 89 25.22 -27.07 -5.83
C LYS A 89 23.96 -27.14 -4.98
N LEU A 90 23.36 -25.99 -4.68
CA LEU A 90 22.09 -25.87 -3.96
C LEU A 90 20.97 -26.53 -4.77
N TYR A 91 20.86 -26.26 -6.08
CA TYR A 91 19.91 -26.92 -6.97
C TYR A 91 20.09 -28.44 -7.00
N LYS A 92 21.34 -28.94 -7.10
CA LYS A 92 21.62 -30.39 -7.05
C LYS A 92 21.21 -31.00 -5.71
N THR A 93 21.46 -30.29 -4.61
CA THR A 93 21.08 -30.73 -3.26
C THR A 93 19.56 -30.74 -3.09
N ALA A 94 18.87 -29.67 -3.50
CA ALA A 94 17.42 -29.58 -3.48
C ALA A 94 16.78 -30.73 -4.28
N LYS A 95 17.29 -31.00 -5.48
CA LYS A 95 16.83 -32.12 -6.32
C LYS A 95 17.03 -33.49 -5.67
N SER A 96 18.09 -33.67 -4.89
CA SER A 96 18.35 -34.91 -4.14
C SER A 96 17.45 -35.07 -2.90
N CYS A 97 16.93 -33.98 -2.35
CA CYS A 97 15.98 -33.99 -1.23
C CYS A 97 14.51 -34.11 -1.69
N ASN A 98 14.23 -34.07 -2.99
CA ASN A 98 12.88 -33.90 -3.53
C ASN A 98 12.06 -35.21 -3.64
N ASN A 99 12.20 -36.10 -2.66
CA ASN A 99 11.36 -37.31 -2.58
C ASN A 99 10.01 -37.04 -1.87
N GLY A 100 9.82 -35.83 -1.30
CA GLY A 100 8.53 -35.28 -0.85
C GLY A 100 7.79 -36.05 0.26
N ALA A 101 8.35 -37.17 0.72
CA ALA A 101 7.64 -38.13 1.57
C ALA A 101 7.83 -37.87 3.07
N ALA A 102 8.94 -37.24 3.47
CA ALA A 102 9.24 -36.94 4.87
C ALA A 102 9.16 -35.43 5.18
N PHE A 103 8.67 -35.08 6.38
CA PHE A 103 8.57 -33.69 6.86
C PHE A 103 9.88 -32.91 6.71
N VAL A 104 11.01 -33.52 7.10
CA VAL A 104 12.35 -32.90 7.03
C VAL A 104 12.83 -32.68 5.59
N GLU A 105 12.48 -33.58 4.67
CA GLU A 105 12.84 -33.44 3.26
C GLU A 105 12.07 -32.30 2.59
N ASN A 106 10.76 -32.20 2.87
CA ASN A 106 9.95 -31.06 2.46
C ASN A 106 10.48 -29.76 3.07
N LEU A 107 10.87 -29.78 4.35
CA LEU A 107 11.45 -28.64 5.05
C LEU A 107 12.72 -28.12 4.34
N LEU A 108 13.64 -29.04 4.05
CA LEU A 108 14.89 -28.75 3.36
C LEU A 108 14.63 -28.23 1.95
N SER A 109 13.73 -28.87 1.20
CA SER A 109 13.39 -28.42 -0.16
C SER A 109 12.90 -26.98 -0.19
N VAL A 110 12.00 -26.59 0.72
CA VAL A 110 11.46 -25.22 0.78
C VAL A 110 12.52 -24.20 1.15
N TYR A 111 13.35 -24.53 2.14
CA TYR A 111 14.44 -23.66 2.56
C TYR A 111 15.49 -23.48 1.45
N LEU A 112 15.87 -24.57 0.77
CA LEU A 112 16.83 -24.53 -0.33
C LEU A 112 16.26 -23.74 -1.52
N ASP A 113 14.98 -23.92 -1.88
CA ASP A 113 14.31 -23.13 -2.91
C ASP A 113 14.32 -21.62 -2.60
N TYR A 114 14.12 -21.25 -1.33
CA TYR A 114 14.24 -19.86 -0.90
C TYR A 114 15.66 -19.33 -1.04
N GLU A 115 16.66 -20.04 -0.51
CA GLU A 115 18.06 -19.59 -0.56
C GLU A 115 18.58 -19.49 -2.00
N ILE A 116 18.16 -20.40 -2.89
CA ILE A 116 18.44 -20.33 -4.33
C ILE A 116 17.87 -19.05 -4.93
N ARG A 117 16.59 -18.74 -4.68
CA ARG A 117 15.91 -17.56 -5.26
C ARG A 117 16.45 -16.24 -4.73
N LYS A 118 16.85 -16.20 -3.45
CA LYS A 118 17.55 -15.06 -2.85
C LYS A 118 18.83 -14.73 -3.61
N MET A 119 19.50 -15.75 -4.17
CA MET A 119 20.72 -15.58 -4.97
C MET A 119 20.42 -15.26 -6.45
N ASP A 120 19.27 -15.69 -6.99
CA ASP A 120 18.94 -15.63 -8.42
C ASP A 120 18.29 -14.29 -8.84
N THR A 121 17.53 -13.61 -7.97
CA THR A 121 16.90 -12.32 -8.31
C THR A 121 16.58 -11.46 -7.07
N SER A 122 17.25 -10.31 -6.94
CA SER A 122 16.91 -9.27 -5.95
C SER A 122 15.50 -8.69 -6.13
N LYS A 123 14.89 -8.87 -7.30
CA LYS A 123 13.70 -8.13 -7.72
C LYS A 123 12.33 -8.67 -7.28
N ASN A 124 12.20 -9.84 -6.67
CA ASN A 124 10.85 -10.44 -6.47
C ASN A 124 10.61 -11.15 -5.12
N LYS A 125 11.17 -10.63 -4.01
CA LYS A 125 10.91 -11.19 -2.67
C LYS A 125 9.42 -11.13 -2.27
N ASP A 126 8.75 -10.02 -2.57
CA ASP A 126 7.33 -9.81 -2.25
C ASP A 126 6.42 -10.73 -3.07
N GLU A 127 6.71 -10.90 -4.36
CA GLU A 127 5.97 -11.81 -5.24
C GLU A 127 6.11 -13.26 -4.78
N PHE A 128 7.30 -13.66 -4.33
CA PHE A 128 7.52 -15.00 -3.79
C PHE A 128 6.70 -15.24 -2.51
N MET A 129 6.74 -14.31 -1.56
CA MET A 129 5.96 -14.44 -0.32
C MET A 129 4.46 -14.53 -0.62
N LYS A 130 3.95 -13.68 -1.52
CA LYS A 130 2.55 -13.74 -1.98
C LYS A 130 2.23 -15.10 -2.62
N ALA A 131 3.09 -15.62 -3.48
CA ALA A 131 2.90 -16.92 -4.13
C ALA A 131 2.87 -18.08 -3.13
N GLU A 132 3.75 -18.07 -2.13
CA GLU A 132 3.77 -19.11 -1.08
C GLU A 132 2.55 -19.03 -0.15
N ILE A 133 2.08 -17.82 0.15
CA ILE A 133 0.82 -17.62 0.88
C ILE A 133 -0.37 -18.09 0.05
N GLN A 134 -0.41 -17.81 -1.25
CA GLN A 134 -1.47 -18.31 -2.13
C GLN A 134 -1.49 -19.84 -2.15
N LYS A 135 -0.33 -20.50 -2.29
CA LYS A 135 -0.25 -21.97 -2.17
C LYS A 135 -0.76 -22.49 -0.83
N THR A 136 -0.46 -21.75 0.25
CA THR A 136 -0.93 -22.09 1.59
C THR A 136 -2.45 -21.97 1.70
N ILE A 137 -3.04 -20.92 1.13
CA ILE A 137 -4.50 -20.72 1.05
C ILE A 137 -5.15 -21.83 0.21
N ASP A 138 -4.57 -22.13 -0.96
CA ASP A 138 -5.06 -23.16 -1.89
C ASP A 138 -5.03 -24.55 -1.26
N ASN A 139 -4.05 -24.83 -0.39
CA ASN A 139 -3.96 -26.06 0.40
C ASN A 139 -4.72 -25.98 1.74
N ASN A 140 -5.68 -25.07 1.86
CA ASN A 140 -6.52 -24.88 3.05
C ASN A 140 -5.71 -24.77 4.36
N PHE A 141 -4.57 -24.07 4.29
CA PHE A 141 -3.67 -23.80 5.41
C PHE A 141 -3.04 -25.03 6.08
N ALA A 142 -3.11 -26.22 5.46
CA ALA A 142 -2.59 -27.47 6.04
C ALA A 142 -1.10 -27.36 6.42
N ASP A 143 -0.32 -26.67 5.58
CA ASP A 143 1.13 -26.52 5.74
C ASP A 143 1.55 -25.10 6.13
N ILE A 144 0.71 -24.33 6.83
CA ILE A 144 0.99 -22.91 7.15
C ILE A 144 2.34 -22.68 7.86
N ASN A 145 2.80 -23.65 8.64
CA ASN A 145 4.11 -23.59 9.32
C ASN A 145 5.29 -23.54 8.33
N ARG A 146 5.09 -23.97 7.08
CA ARG A 146 6.08 -23.83 6.00
C ARG A 146 6.52 -22.37 5.80
N LEU A 147 5.61 -21.41 6.03
CA LEU A 147 5.90 -20.00 5.86
C LEU A 147 6.99 -19.50 6.81
N LEU A 148 7.22 -20.18 7.94
CA LEU A 148 8.29 -19.85 8.88
C LEU A 148 9.70 -20.10 8.29
N PHE A 149 9.79 -20.87 7.19
CA PHE A 149 11.06 -21.21 6.53
C PHE A 149 11.35 -20.34 5.31
N ILE A 150 10.43 -19.45 4.94
CA ILE A 150 10.66 -18.50 3.85
C ILE A 150 11.71 -17.48 4.25
N LYS A 151 11.63 -16.88 5.44
CA LYS A 151 12.68 -15.98 5.93
C LYS A 151 12.74 -16.07 7.44
N LYS A 152 13.90 -15.74 8.00
CA LYS A 152 14.07 -15.67 9.45
C LYS A 152 13.07 -14.68 10.06
N ILE A 153 12.26 -15.16 10.99
CA ILE A 153 11.16 -14.41 11.63
C ILE A 153 11.65 -13.31 12.57
N ASN A 154 12.96 -13.19 12.82
CA ASN A 154 13.46 -12.24 13.80
C ASN A 154 13.30 -10.77 13.36
N GLU A 155 13.17 -10.51 12.05
CA GLU A 155 13.02 -9.16 11.52
C GLU A 155 11.57 -8.67 11.63
N LEU A 156 11.39 -7.47 12.21
CA LEU A 156 10.07 -6.87 12.42
C LEU A 156 9.32 -6.66 11.10
N ASP A 157 10.00 -6.13 10.08
CA ASP A 157 9.40 -5.89 8.75
C ASP A 157 8.86 -7.19 8.16
N TYR A 158 9.62 -8.27 8.24
CA TYR A 158 9.18 -9.56 7.74
C TYR A 158 7.98 -10.11 8.53
N LYS A 159 7.96 -9.98 9.86
CA LYS A 159 6.77 -10.34 10.68
C LYS A 159 5.54 -9.55 10.21
N ARG A 160 5.68 -8.23 10.06
CA ARG A 160 4.60 -7.34 9.61
C ARG A 160 4.08 -7.75 8.25
N ASP A 161 4.96 -7.97 7.28
CA ASP A 161 4.59 -8.27 5.90
C ASP A 161 3.92 -9.65 5.80
N LEU A 162 4.43 -10.65 6.53
CA LEU A 162 3.84 -11.99 6.62
C LEU A 162 2.44 -11.97 7.25
N ILE A 163 2.27 -11.28 8.39
CA ILE A 163 0.97 -11.11 9.05
C ILE A 163 0.01 -10.40 8.10
N THR A 164 0.44 -9.29 7.50
CA THR A 164 -0.38 -8.48 6.59
C THR A 164 -0.87 -9.31 5.41
N CYS A 165 0.02 -10.02 4.75
CA CYS A 165 -0.33 -10.80 3.57
C CYS A 165 -1.28 -11.95 3.94
N LEU A 166 -1.04 -12.69 5.04
CA LEU A 166 -1.93 -13.76 5.50
C LEU A 166 -3.32 -13.27 5.91
N VAL A 167 -3.39 -12.20 6.71
CA VAL A 167 -4.65 -11.65 7.22
C VAL A 167 -5.50 -11.11 6.07
N ILE A 168 -4.92 -10.29 5.19
CA ILE A 168 -5.67 -9.65 4.11
C ILE A 168 -6.14 -10.68 3.08
N HIS A 169 -5.29 -11.60 2.64
CA HIS A 169 -5.69 -12.61 1.63
C HIS A 169 -6.61 -13.69 2.18
N SER A 170 -6.87 -13.71 3.49
CA SER A 170 -7.81 -14.64 4.11
C SER A 170 -9.04 -13.94 4.69
N MET A 171 -9.21 -12.62 4.49
CA MET A 171 -10.27 -11.84 5.12
C MET A 171 -11.67 -12.16 4.56
N ASP A 172 -11.76 -12.79 3.39
CA ASP A 172 -13.01 -13.33 2.84
C ASP A 172 -13.47 -14.63 3.55
N LYS A 173 -12.60 -15.22 4.39
CA LYS A 173 -12.88 -16.42 5.18
C LYS A 173 -13.40 -16.07 6.57
N ASN A 174 -14.07 -17.04 7.20
CA ASN A 174 -14.50 -16.92 8.59
C ASN A 174 -13.32 -17.21 9.55
N LEU A 175 -12.55 -16.17 9.88
CA LEU A 175 -11.31 -16.26 10.68
C LEU A 175 -11.56 -16.33 12.19
N LEU A 176 -12.18 -17.41 12.68
CA LEU A 176 -12.37 -17.65 14.13
C LEU A 176 -11.04 -17.91 14.87
N PRO A 177 -10.98 -17.83 16.21
CA PRO A 177 -9.74 -18.00 16.99
C PRO A 177 -8.97 -19.29 16.75
N ASP A 178 -9.69 -20.36 16.43
CA ASP A 178 -9.15 -21.69 16.14
C ASP A 178 -8.65 -21.84 14.69
N HIS A 179 -8.99 -20.90 13.81
CA HIS A 179 -8.57 -20.90 12.42
C HIS A 179 -7.03 -20.88 12.32
N PRO A 180 -6.41 -21.68 11.44
CA PRO A 180 -4.95 -21.79 11.33
C PRO A 180 -4.23 -20.44 11.16
N VAL A 181 -4.76 -19.55 10.30
CA VAL A 181 -4.24 -18.19 10.09
C VAL A 181 -4.20 -17.38 11.37
N VAL A 182 -5.27 -17.41 12.16
CA VAL A 182 -5.39 -16.62 13.39
C VAL A 182 -4.43 -17.13 14.45
N ARG A 183 -4.35 -18.45 14.64
CA ARG A 183 -3.38 -19.06 15.58
C ARG A 183 -1.94 -18.76 15.16
N PHE A 184 -1.64 -18.90 13.87
CA PHE A 184 -0.31 -18.68 13.33
C PHE A 184 0.13 -17.23 13.50
N THR A 185 -0.68 -16.28 13.04
CA THR A 185 -0.40 -14.85 13.18
C THR A 185 -0.39 -14.41 14.63
N SER A 186 -1.27 -14.91 15.49
CA SER A 186 -1.26 -14.63 16.93
C SER A 186 0.05 -15.07 17.60
N ASN A 187 0.66 -16.17 17.18
CA ASN A 187 1.97 -16.61 17.69
C ASN A 187 3.10 -15.67 17.24
N ILE A 188 3.08 -15.21 15.98
CA ILE A 188 4.07 -14.24 15.49
C ILE A 188 3.93 -12.92 16.25
N ILE A 189 2.70 -12.44 16.43
CA ILE A 189 2.39 -11.23 17.20
C ILE A 189 2.87 -11.38 18.64
N GLY A 190 2.61 -12.53 19.28
CA GLY A 190 3.09 -12.82 20.64
C GLY A 190 4.61 -12.85 20.79
N SER A 191 5.37 -12.92 19.69
CA SER A 191 6.84 -12.82 19.68
C SER A 191 7.35 -11.38 19.49
N THR A 192 6.48 -10.38 19.50
CA THR A 192 6.82 -8.96 19.28
C THR A 192 6.67 -8.14 20.56
N GLU A 193 7.42 -7.04 20.65
CA GLU A 193 7.41 -6.10 21.77
C GLU A 193 6.21 -5.15 21.65
N LEU A 194 5.00 -5.68 21.93
CA LEU A 194 3.75 -4.92 21.82
C LEU A 194 3.58 -3.82 22.88
N ASP A 195 4.46 -3.75 23.87
CA ASP A 195 4.56 -2.64 24.82
C ASP A 195 5.14 -1.37 24.18
N ASN A 196 5.89 -1.53 23.07
CA ASN A 196 6.27 -0.42 22.21
C ASN A 196 5.12 -0.07 21.25
N GLN A 197 4.62 1.16 21.34
CA GLN A 197 3.47 1.63 20.57
C GLN A 197 3.72 1.64 19.05
N ASP A 198 4.93 1.95 18.59
CA ASP A 198 5.27 1.96 17.17
C ASP A 198 5.30 0.54 16.59
N ILE A 199 5.80 -0.43 17.37
CA ILE A 199 5.80 -1.84 16.99
C ILE A 199 4.37 -2.39 17.00
N GLN A 200 3.59 -2.06 18.03
CA GLN A 200 2.18 -2.43 18.16
C GLN A 200 1.37 -1.95 16.94
N ALA A 201 1.45 -0.66 16.61
CA ALA A 201 0.72 -0.08 15.49
C ALA A 201 1.09 -0.77 14.16
N GLN A 202 2.38 -1.03 13.91
CA GLN A 202 2.83 -1.70 12.69
C GLN A 202 2.31 -3.14 12.56
N VAL A 203 2.37 -3.91 13.64
CA VAL A 203 2.03 -5.35 13.64
C VAL A 203 0.52 -5.57 13.66
N LEU A 204 -0.24 -4.70 14.33
CA LEU A 204 -1.71 -4.83 14.46
C LEU A 204 -2.49 -4.13 13.33
N SER A 205 -1.85 -3.26 12.55
CA SER A 205 -2.48 -2.50 11.46
C SER A 205 -3.33 -3.35 10.53
N SER A 206 -2.84 -4.50 10.07
CA SER A 206 -3.57 -5.36 9.12
C SER A 206 -4.78 -6.05 9.75
N ILE A 207 -4.73 -6.35 11.05
CA ILE A 207 -5.83 -6.97 11.81
C ILE A 207 -6.98 -5.97 11.97
N ILE A 208 -6.64 -4.72 12.33
CA ILE A 208 -7.61 -3.62 12.44
C ILE A 208 -8.18 -3.30 11.05
N PHE A 209 -7.32 -3.21 10.04
CA PHE A 209 -7.71 -2.92 8.66
C PHE A 209 -8.62 -3.99 8.04
N ALA A 210 -8.44 -5.26 8.42
CA ALA A 210 -9.30 -6.36 7.99
C ALA A 210 -10.57 -6.54 8.86
N GLY A 211 -10.78 -5.69 9.87
CA GLY A 211 -11.94 -5.75 10.76
C GLY A 211 -11.94 -6.92 11.75
N LEU A 212 -10.78 -7.54 11.99
CA LEU A 212 -10.64 -8.68 12.90
C LEU A 212 -10.42 -8.24 14.35
N HIS A 213 -10.34 -6.94 14.62
CA HIS A 213 -10.33 -6.33 15.95
C HIS A 213 -11.29 -5.14 15.95
N ASN A 214 -12.02 -4.91 17.04
CA ASN A 214 -12.91 -3.75 17.16
C ASN A 214 -12.61 -2.89 18.40
N ILE A 215 -13.05 -1.64 18.34
CA ILE A 215 -12.87 -0.61 19.38
C ILE A 215 -13.56 -0.94 20.71
N ASN A 216 -14.59 -1.79 20.66
CA ASN A 216 -15.41 -2.17 21.81
C ASN A 216 -14.83 -3.37 22.57
N GLY A 217 -13.65 -3.87 22.18
CA GLY A 217 -12.97 -4.99 22.85
C GLY A 217 -13.64 -6.36 22.65
N ASN A 218 -14.70 -6.45 21.82
CA ASN A 218 -15.33 -7.70 21.41
C ASN A 218 -14.51 -8.35 20.28
N ASN A 219 -13.21 -8.51 20.51
CA ASN A 219 -12.30 -9.15 19.58
C ASN A 219 -12.52 -10.67 19.63
N ARG A 220 -13.47 -11.14 18.80
CA ARG A 220 -13.77 -12.57 18.71
C ARG A 220 -12.70 -13.34 17.94
N ASN A 221 -11.85 -12.69 17.16
CA ASN A 221 -10.87 -13.36 16.30
C ASN A 221 -9.54 -13.53 17.05
N TYR A 222 -9.00 -12.47 17.65
CA TYR A 222 -7.75 -12.49 18.42
C TYR A 222 -7.98 -12.24 19.93
N PRO A 223 -8.49 -13.21 20.71
CA PRO A 223 -8.90 -13.01 22.10
C PRO A 223 -7.77 -12.60 23.07
N ASN A 224 -6.51 -12.85 22.69
CA ASN A 224 -5.33 -12.51 23.50
C ASN A 224 -4.85 -11.07 23.29
N ILE A 225 -5.33 -10.38 22.25
CA ILE A 225 -4.98 -8.99 21.97
C ILE A 225 -5.98 -8.10 22.71
N LYS A 226 -5.50 -7.42 23.76
CA LYS A 226 -6.31 -6.56 24.63
C LYS A 226 -5.87 -5.11 24.48
N LEU A 227 -6.50 -4.41 23.55
CA LEU A 227 -6.29 -2.97 23.37
C LEU A 227 -7.29 -2.17 24.21
N SER A 228 -6.80 -1.10 24.85
CA SER A 228 -7.69 -0.08 25.39
C SER A 228 -8.36 0.70 24.24
N THR A 229 -9.52 1.32 24.47
CA THR A 229 -10.17 2.14 23.45
C THR A 229 -9.26 3.26 22.93
N SER A 230 -8.44 3.88 23.79
CA SER A 230 -7.47 4.88 23.38
C SER A 230 -6.34 4.29 22.54
N SER A 231 -5.80 3.13 22.93
CA SER A 231 -4.74 2.45 22.16
C SER A 231 -5.25 2.04 20.77
N TYR A 232 -6.46 1.49 20.69
CA TYR A 232 -7.09 1.14 19.41
C TYR A 232 -7.27 2.36 18.50
N LYS A 233 -7.74 3.49 19.04
CA LYS A 233 -7.88 4.73 18.26
C LYS A 233 -6.54 5.24 17.74
N ASN A 234 -5.51 5.21 18.59
CA ASN A 234 -4.17 5.60 18.18
C ASN A 234 -3.68 4.67 17.06
N ASP A 235 -3.74 3.35 17.24
CA ASP A 235 -3.31 2.38 16.23
C ASP A 235 -4.04 2.59 14.91
N MET A 236 -5.33 2.91 14.97
CA MET A 236 -6.17 3.21 13.82
C MET A 236 -5.73 4.47 13.07
N GLU A 237 -5.30 5.52 13.77
CA GLU A 237 -4.76 6.75 13.18
C GLU A 237 -3.38 6.52 12.53
N TYR A 238 -2.59 5.57 13.04
CA TYR A 238 -1.26 5.22 12.50
C TYR A 238 -1.30 4.18 11.37
N ILE A 239 -2.48 3.70 10.97
CA ILE A 239 -2.60 2.74 9.86
C ILE A 239 -2.05 3.38 8.58
N ARG A 240 -1.01 2.76 8.03
CA ARG A 240 -0.47 3.10 6.71
C ARG A 240 -1.37 2.55 5.61
N HIS A 241 -2.51 3.20 5.38
CA HIS A 241 -3.51 2.75 4.40
C HIS A 241 -2.94 2.55 2.99
N HIS A 242 -2.03 3.43 2.54
CA HIS A 242 -1.33 3.29 1.25
C HIS A 242 -0.50 2.01 1.12
N TYR A 243 0.01 1.47 2.24
CA TYR A 243 0.76 0.22 2.26
C TYR A 243 -0.20 -0.97 2.21
N LEU A 244 -1.24 -0.96 3.05
CA LEU A 244 -2.20 -2.08 3.14
C LEU A 244 -3.10 -2.20 1.91
N VAL A 245 -3.47 -1.08 1.27
CA VAL A 245 -4.37 -1.11 0.13
C VAL A 245 -3.81 -1.94 -1.02
N LYS A 246 -2.48 -1.97 -1.19
CA LYS A 246 -1.79 -2.78 -2.22
C LYS A 246 -2.06 -4.28 -2.09
N TYR A 247 -2.46 -4.76 -0.91
CA TYR A 247 -2.77 -6.16 -0.65
C TYR A 247 -4.26 -6.49 -0.88
N VAL A 248 -5.16 -5.51 -0.83
CA VAL A 248 -6.59 -5.73 -1.18
C VAL A 248 -6.87 -5.55 -2.66
N LEU A 249 -6.04 -4.76 -3.37
CA LEU A 249 -6.14 -4.55 -4.81
C LEU A 249 -5.57 -5.75 -5.61
N ASP A 250 -5.97 -6.95 -5.21
CA ASP A 250 -5.61 -8.21 -5.86
C ASP A 250 -6.30 -8.33 -7.24
N PRO A 251 -5.69 -8.99 -8.25
CA PRO A 251 -6.36 -9.26 -9.53
C PRO A 251 -7.77 -9.86 -9.36
N ASN A 252 -7.98 -10.68 -8.34
CA ASN A 252 -9.28 -11.19 -7.92
C ASN A 252 -10.00 -10.18 -7.00
N MET A 253 -11.19 -9.75 -7.41
CA MET A 253 -11.99 -8.77 -6.68
C MET A 253 -12.53 -9.27 -5.33
N THR A 254 -12.41 -10.56 -5.02
CA THR A 254 -12.95 -11.17 -3.79
C THR A 254 -12.45 -10.49 -2.52
N ILE A 255 -11.14 -10.27 -2.41
CA ILE A 255 -10.53 -9.63 -1.24
C ILE A 255 -10.92 -8.16 -1.16
N PHE A 256 -10.90 -7.47 -2.31
CA PHE A 256 -11.37 -6.09 -2.40
C PHE A 256 -12.84 -5.95 -1.94
N MET A 257 -13.72 -6.85 -2.37
CA MET A 257 -15.12 -6.88 -1.96
C MET A 257 -15.29 -7.10 -0.45
N ALA A 258 -14.52 -8.02 0.13
CA ALA A 258 -14.54 -8.27 1.58
C ALA A 258 -14.12 -7.01 2.36
N TRP A 259 -13.10 -6.29 1.87
CA TRP A 259 -12.67 -5.03 2.47
C TRP A 259 -13.72 -3.91 2.32
N ILE A 260 -14.38 -3.77 1.16
CA ILE A 260 -15.47 -2.81 0.99
C ILE A 260 -16.62 -3.10 1.96
N ARG A 261 -16.97 -4.38 2.18
CA ARG A 261 -17.98 -4.78 3.17
C ARG A 261 -17.57 -4.33 4.58
N TYR A 262 -16.33 -4.59 4.98
CA TYR A 262 -15.81 -4.06 6.25
C TYR A 262 -15.97 -2.54 6.35
N CYS A 263 -15.64 -1.81 5.29
CA CYS A 263 -15.74 -0.36 5.28
C CYS A 263 -17.20 0.13 5.46
N ILE A 264 -18.14 -0.49 4.74
CA ILE A 264 -19.58 -0.17 4.84
C ILE A 264 -20.11 -0.45 6.24
N GLU A 265 -19.70 -1.55 6.88
CA GLU A 265 -20.19 -1.96 8.20
C GLU A 265 -19.66 -1.08 9.34
N ASN A 266 -18.41 -0.62 9.25
CA ASN A 266 -17.72 0.04 10.36
C ASN A 266 -17.66 1.57 10.24
N PHE A 267 -17.55 2.08 9.02
CA PHE A 267 -17.52 3.53 8.77
C PHE A 267 -18.90 4.04 8.37
N GLY A 268 -19.64 3.23 7.62
CA GLY A 268 -20.93 3.59 7.06
C GLY A 268 -20.83 4.78 6.11
N VAL A 269 -21.97 5.17 5.55
CA VAL A 269 -22.14 6.51 5.01
C VAL A 269 -22.68 7.34 6.18
N ARG A 270 -21.91 8.34 6.62
CA ARG A 270 -22.39 9.29 7.65
C ARG A 270 -22.80 10.58 6.96
N PRO A 271 -23.69 11.39 7.55
CA PRO A 271 -23.91 12.74 7.07
C PRO A 271 -22.56 13.46 6.98
N ASN A 272 -22.20 13.93 5.79
CA ASN A 272 -20.92 14.58 5.42
C ASN A 272 -19.67 13.70 5.21
N ASN A 273 -19.75 12.37 5.37
CA ASN A 273 -18.60 11.49 5.12
C ASN A 273 -18.93 10.41 4.09
N ASP A 274 -18.18 10.38 3.00
CA ASP A 274 -18.16 9.26 2.07
C ASP A 274 -17.47 8.02 2.68
N ILE A 275 -17.66 6.85 2.08
CA ILE A 275 -17.11 5.56 2.56
C ILE A 275 -15.58 5.58 2.64
N PHE A 276 -14.92 6.48 1.92
CA PHE A 276 -13.47 6.62 1.86
C PHE A 276 -12.96 7.90 2.54
N SER A 277 -13.79 8.59 3.32
CA SER A 277 -13.44 9.89 3.89
C SER A 277 -12.29 9.81 4.91
N PHE A 278 -12.01 8.61 5.41
CA PHE A 278 -10.91 8.31 6.32
C PHE A 278 -9.61 7.92 5.59
N LEU A 279 -9.66 7.75 4.26
CA LEU A 279 -8.51 7.36 3.44
C LEU A 279 -7.81 8.60 2.88
N ASP A 280 -6.49 8.50 2.75
CA ASP A 280 -5.70 9.51 2.08
C ASP A 280 -5.92 9.51 0.56
N SER A 281 -5.56 10.62 -0.10
CA SER A 281 -5.73 10.82 -1.54
C SER A 281 -5.05 9.75 -2.38
N THR A 282 -3.90 9.24 -1.94
CA THR A 282 -3.08 8.25 -2.65
C THR A 282 -3.77 6.89 -2.66
N VAL A 283 -4.43 6.55 -1.55
CA VAL A 283 -5.24 5.34 -1.43
C VAL A 283 -6.45 5.40 -2.35
N VAL A 284 -7.18 6.53 -2.33
CA VAL A 284 -8.35 6.72 -3.21
C VAL A 284 -7.95 6.63 -4.68
N GLU A 285 -6.82 7.24 -5.07
CA GLU A 285 -6.29 7.15 -6.44
C GLU A 285 -5.93 5.70 -6.82
N SER A 286 -5.36 4.93 -5.88
CA SER A 286 -5.02 3.52 -6.11
C SER A 286 -6.27 2.66 -6.32
N ILE A 287 -7.33 2.89 -5.53
CA ILE A 287 -8.63 2.21 -5.70
C ILE A 287 -9.25 2.61 -7.04
N PHE A 288 -9.24 3.89 -7.39
CA PHE A 288 -9.74 4.37 -8.67
C PHE A 288 -9.03 3.68 -9.85
N LYS A 289 -7.69 3.68 -9.86
CA LYS A 289 -6.89 3.00 -10.90
C LYS A 289 -7.22 1.53 -10.99
N TYR A 290 -7.50 0.87 -9.87
CA TYR A 290 -7.89 -0.53 -9.83
C TYR A 290 -9.28 -0.77 -10.45
N ILE A 291 -10.29 -0.01 -10.02
CA ILE A 291 -11.67 -0.14 -10.52
C ILE A 291 -11.76 0.14 -12.02
N PHE A 292 -10.99 1.12 -12.51
CA PHE A 292 -10.98 1.52 -13.93
C PHE A 292 -9.76 1.00 -14.71
N ARG A 293 -9.06 -0.04 -14.24
CA ARG A 293 -7.79 -0.53 -14.82
C ARG A 293 -7.86 -0.93 -16.30
N GLU A 294 -9.02 -1.38 -16.75
CA GLU A 294 -9.29 -1.77 -18.15
C GLU A 294 -10.02 -0.68 -18.94
N ARG A 295 -10.15 0.54 -18.37
CA ARG A 295 -10.93 1.66 -18.90
C ARG A 295 -12.35 1.27 -19.32
N ASN A 296 -12.95 0.38 -18.55
CA ASN A 296 -14.31 -0.08 -18.74
C ASN A 296 -15.02 -0.11 -17.39
N ILE A 297 -16.35 -0.27 -17.44
CA ILE A 297 -17.23 -0.29 -16.26
C ILE A 297 -17.45 -1.69 -15.68
N LYS A 298 -16.66 -2.70 -16.10
CA LYS A 298 -16.90 -4.10 -15.71
C LYS A 298 -16.80 -4.29 -14.19
N TYR A 299 -15.75 -3.75 -13.57
CA TYR A 299 -15.56 -3.85 -12.11
C TYR A 299 -16.55 -2.97 -11.36
N VAL A 300 -16.91 -1.81 -11.91
CA VAL A 300 -17.97 -0.94 -11.38
C VAL A 300 -19.29 -1.72 -11.30
N ASN A 301 -19.72 -2.33 -12.41
CA ASN A 301 -20.96 -3.11 -12.45
C ASN A 301 -20.92 -4.32 -11.50
N ALA A 302 -19.80 -5.04 -11.44
CA ALA A 302 -19.65 -6.17 -10.52
C ALA A 302 -19.76 -5.74 -9.05
N LEU A 303 -19.17 -4.60 -8.70
CA LEU A 303 -19.26 -4.01 -7.36
C LEU A 303 -20.69 -3.55 -7.05
N ASP A 304 -21.33 -2.86 -7.99
CA ASP A 304 -22.71 -2.39 -7.86
C ASP A 304 -23.70 -3.53 -7.63
N GLU A 305 -23.58 -4.61 -8.44
CA GLU A 305 -24.39 -5.82 -8.30
C GLU A 305 -24.19 -6.50 -6.95
N ALA A 306 -22.92 -6.61 -6.50
CA ALA A 306 -22.61 -7.22 -5.22
C ALA A 306 -23.17 -6.41 -4.04
N ILE A 307 -23.03 -5.08 -4.06
CA ILE A 307 -23.59 -4.18 -3.04
C ILE A 307 -25.12 -4.25 -3.05
N ALA A 308 -25.75 -4.22 -4.22
CA ALA A 308 -27.20 -4.30 -4.34
C ALA A 308 -27.75 -5.62 -3.79
N LYS A 309 -27.01 -6.72 -3.95
CA LYS A 309 -27.36 -8.04 -3.44
C LYS A 309 -27.15 -8.17 -1.92
N GLU A 310 -26.02 -7.71 -1.40
CA GLU A 310 -25.65 -7.88 0.02
C GLU A 310 -26.33 -6.86 0.93
N TYR A 311 -26.54 -5.63 0.44
CA TYR A 311 -27.07 -4.51 1.22
C TYR A 311 -28.29 -3.86 0.58
N PRO A 312 -29.38 -4.61 0.28
CA PRO A 312 -30.52 -4.08 -0.47
C PRO A 312 -31.16 -2.83 0.18
N GLY A 313 -31.13 -2.74 1.52
CA GLY A 313 -31.66 -1.59 2.27
C GLY A 313 -30.75 -0.37 2.35
N LYS A 314 -29.44 -0.52 2.04
CA LYS A 314 -28.46 0.58 2.05
C LYS A 314 -27.85 0.85 0.67
N LYS A 315 -28.23 0.06 -0.35
CA LYS A 315 -27.61 0.09 -1.68
C LYS A 315 -27.58 1.49 -2.27
N ASP A 316 -28.68 2.23 -2.18
CA ASP A 316 -28.79 3.53 -2.85
C ASP A 316 -27.83 4.54 -2.21
N GLU A 317 -27.70 4.52 -0.88
CA GLU A 317 -26.79 5.38 -0.13
C GLU A 317 -25.31 5.03 -0.40
N VAL A 318 -24.97 3.74 -0.34
CA VAL A 318 -23.61 3.23 -0.57
C VAL A 318 -23.15 3.50 -2.00
N LEU A 319 -23.97 3.14 -2.99
CA LEU A 319 -23.65 3.35 -4.39
C LEU A 319 -23.54 4.84 -4.71
N ASN A 320 -24.45 5.66 -4.18
CA ASN A 320 -24.36 7.10 -4.33
C ASN A 320 -23.04 7.65 -3.80
N SER A 321 -22.57 7.19 -2.63
CA SER A 321 -21.27 7.61 -2.08
C SER A 321 -20.09 7.18 -2.96
N LEU A 322 -20.05 5.92 -3.40
CA LEU A 322 -18.96 5.41 -4.26
C LEU A 322 -18.90 6.10 -5.62
N HIS A 323 -20.04 6.24 -6.29
CA HIS A 323 -20.13 6.88 -7.60
C HIS A 323 -19.82 8.37 -7.53
N ASN A 324 -20.10 9.05 -6.42
CA ASN A 324 -19.64 10.43 -6.20
C ASN A 324 -18.10 10.50 -6.17
N VAL A 325 -17.43 9.61 -5.44
CA VAL A 325 -15.96 9.55 -5.39
C VAL A 325 -15.37 9.23 -6.76
N TRP A 326 -15.93 8.26 -7.49
CA TRP A 326 -15.44 7.89 -8.82
C TRP A 326 -15.68 8.95 -9.87
N PHE A 327 -16.88 9.54 -9.91
CA PHE A 327 -17.16 10.67 -10.78
C PHE A 327 -16.11 11.77 -10.56
N MET A 328 -15.78 12.04 -9.30
CA MET A 328 -14.70 12.96 -8.96
C MET A 328 -13.34 12.53 -9.50
N CYS A 329 -12.88 11.32 -9.23
CA CYS A 329 -11.59 10.88 -9.77
C CYS A 329 -11.53 10.91 -11.31
N LEU A 330 -12.65 10.63 -11.99
CA LEU A 330 -12.75 10.65 -13.45
C LEU A 330 -12.63 12.07 -14.03
N ILE A 331 -13.31 13.07 -13.44
CA ILE A 331 -13.23 14.46 -13.93
C ILE A 331 -11.85 15.10 -13.70
N LEU A 332 -10.98 14.48 -12.91
CA LEU A 332 -9.62 14.96 -12.62
C LEU A 332 -8.56 14.34 -13.53
N GLN A 333 -8.93 13.35 -14.33
CA GLN A 333 -8.03 12.80 -15.32
C GLN A 333 -7.68 13.85 -16.37
N GLU A 334 -6.43 13.84 -16.83
CA GLU A 334 -5.97 14.76 -17.88
C GLU A 334 -6.67 14.48 -19.22
N ASN A 335 -7.06 13.23 -19.48
CA ASN A 335 -7.61 12.76 -20.74
C ASN A 335 -9.03 12.20 -20.58
N ILE A 336 -9.97 13.09 -20.23
CA ILE A 336 -11.37 12.73 -19.96
C ILE A 336 -12.11 12.14 -21.17
N ASP A 337 -11.68 12.46 -22.39
CA ASP A 337 -12.35 12.04 -23.63
C ASP A 337 -12.36 10.51 -23.78
N ARG A 338 -11.38 9.83 -23.15
CA ARG A 338 -11.29 8.37 -23.13
C ARG A 338 -12.19 7.70 -22.10
N ASP A 339 -12.70 8.47 -21.14
CA ASP A 339 -13.43 7.96 -19.99
C ASP A 339 -14.90 8.44 -19.98
N ILE A 340 -15.40 9.02 -21.07
CA ILE A 340 -16.76 9.59 -21.18
C ILE A 340 -17.85 8.60 -20.76
N GLU A 341 -17.76 7.32 -21.15
CA GLU A 341 -18.77 6.33 -20.76
C GLU A 341 -18.73 6.00 -19.26
N SER A 342 -17.53 5.95 -18.67
CA SER A 342 -17.35 5.79 -17.21
C SER A 342 -17.89 7.02 -16.45
N ILE A 343 -17.66 8.22 -17.00
CA ILE A 343 -18.16 9.50 -16.46
C ILE A 343 -19.69 9.52 -16.49
N LYS A 344 -20.31 9.16 -17.62
CA LYS A 344 -21.78 9.04 -17.72
C LYS A 344 -22.33 8.04 -16.72
N THR A 345 -21.73 6.85 -16.65
CA THR A 345 -22.17 5.78 -15.74
C THR A 345 -22.17 6.27 -14.30
N SER A 346 -21.06 6.86 -13.85
CA SER A 346 -20.93 7.37 -12.48
C SER A 346 -21.87 8.56 -12.24
N PHE A 347 -21.97 9.48 -13.20
CA PHE A 347 -22.88 10.62 -13.11
C PHE A 347 -24.32 10.15 -12.94
N HIS A 348 -24.83 9.26 -13.78
CA HIS A 348 -26.23 8.80 -13.71
C HIS A 348 -26.54 7.96 -12.46
N ALA A 349 -25.56 7.24 -11.92
CA ALA A 349 -25.72 6.46 -10.69
C ALA A 349 -25.90 7.35 -9.44
N ILE A 350 -25.40 8.58 -9.45
CA ILE A 350 -25.56 9.52 -8.34
C ILE A 350 -27.00 10.03 -8.28
N ARG A 351 -27.72 9.77 -7.20
CA ARG A 351 -29.10 10.28 -6.99
C ARG A 351 -29.16 11.52 -6.12
N GLN A 352 -28.22 11.63 -5.18
CA GLN A 352 -28.14 12.71 -4.20
C GLN A 352 -26.73 13.29 -4.21
N LEU A 353 -26.61 14.61 -4.34
CA LEU A 353 -25.31 15.25 -4.23
C LEU A 353 -24.80 15.17 -2.79
N PRO A 354 -23.49 15.02 -2.58
CA PRO A 354 -22.92 15.09 -1.25
C PRO A 354 -23.03 16.53 -0.72
N GLU A 355 -23.24 16.67 0.58
CA GLU A 355 -23.31 17.97 1.27
C GLU A 355 -21.94 18.67 1.31
N SER A 356 -20.85 17.92 1.15
CA SER A 356 -19.48 18.41 1.13
C SER A 356 -18.61 17.66 0.13
N LEU A 357 -17.51 18.31 -0.30
CA LEU A 357 -16.51 17.69 -1.15
C LEU A 357 -15.73 16.60 -0.41
N PRO A 358 -15.29 15.53 -1.10
CA PRO A 358 -14.35 14.57 -0.52
C PRO A 358 -13.05 15.27 -0.06
N VAL A 359 -12.51 14.84 1.08
CA VAL A 359 -11.39 15.49 1.78
C VAL A 359 -10.11 15.57 0.94
N PHE A 360 -9.93 14.68 -0.04
CA PHE A 360 -8.74 14.63 -0.87
C PHE A 360 -8.73 15.63 -2.04
N VAL A 361 -9.78 16.43 -2.19
CA VAL A 361 -9.94 17.39 -3.27
C VAL A 361 -9.16 18.68 -2.96
N TYR A 362 -7.85 18.68 -3.18
CA TYR A 362 -7.04 19.89 -3.30
C TYR A 362 -6.86 20.22 -4.78
N LEU A 363 -7.84 20.90 -5.38
CA LEU A 363 -7.81 21.17 -6.81
C LEU A 363 -7.76 22.63 -7.16
N THR A 364 -7.08 22.90 -8.27
CA THR A 364 -7.18 24.17 -8.99
C THR A 364 -8.51 24.17 -9.76
N SER A 365 -9.42 25.08 -9.38
CA SER A 365 -10.75 25.27 -9.98
C SER A 365 -10.75 25.32 -11.52
N ASN A 366 -9.62 25.73 -12.12
CA ASN A 366 -9.41 25.78 -13.57
C ASN A 366 -9.48 24.40 -14.25
N VAL A 367 -8.93 23.34 -13.65
CA VAL A 367 -8.95 21.99 -14.24
C VAL A 367 -10.37 21.46 -14.28
N ILE A 368 -11.08 21.55 -13.15
CA ILE A 368 -12.48 21.15 -13.03
C ILE A 368 -13.33 21.92 -14.04
N SER A 369 -13.19 23.25 -14.10
CA SER A 369 -13.97 24.10 -15.02
C SER A 369 -13.76 23.70 -16.48
N ASN A 370 -12.51 23.45 -16.90
CA ASN A 370 -12.20 23.01 -18.26
C ASN A 370 -12.77 21.62 -18.56
N ASN A 371 -12.65 20.68 -17.64
CA ASN A 371 -13.18 19.33 -17.83
C ASN A 371 -14.71 19.33 -17.83
N PHE A 372 -15.34 20.21 -17.04
CA PHE A 372 -16.79 20.42 -17.03
C PHE A 372 -17.30 20.89 -18.40
N LYS A 373 -16.58 21.82 -19.06
CA LYS A 373 -16.91 22.24 -20.44
C LYS A 373 -16.92 21.08 -21.43
N LYS A 374 -15.95 20.19 -21.31
CA LYS A 374 -15.79 19.05 -22.22
C LYS A 374 -16.86 17.98 -21.99
N ILE A 375 -17.20 17.66 -20.75
CA ILE A 375 -18.19 16.60 -20.44
C ILE A 375 -19.64 17.07 -20.52
N TRP A 376 -19.92 18.37 -20.36
CA TRP A 376 -21.27 18.93 -20.42
C TRP A 376 -22.13 18.38 -21.58
N PRO A 377 -21.70 18.46 -22.86
CA PRO A 377 -22.51 17.98 -23.99
C PRO A 377 -22.78 16.48 -23.95
N HIS A 378 -22.00 15.71 -23.19
CA HIS A 378 -22.16 14.27 -23.05
C HIS A 378 -23.08 13.86 -21.89
N LEU A 379 -23.27 14.72 -20.89
CA LEU A 379 -24.05 14.41 -19.69
C LEU A 379 -25.42 15.10 -19.67
N CYS A 380 -25.53 16.28 -20.27
CA CYS A 380 -26.70 17.15 -20.14
C CYS A 380 -27.66 16.98 -21.31
N SER A 381 -28.35 15.84 -21.37
CA SER A 381 -29.34 15.52 -22.41
C SER A 381 -30.73 16.12 -22.19
N ASP A 382 -31.05 16.47 -20.94
CA ASP A 382 -32.36 16.95 -20.49
C ASP A 382 -32.23 17.94 -19.32
N ASP A 383 -33.34 18.61 -18.99
CA ASP A 383 -33.39 19.64 -17.95
C ASP A 383 -33.02 19.11 -16.55
N GLU A 384 -33.27 17.83 -16.26
CA GLU A 384 -32.92 17.22 -14.98
C GLU A 384 -31.40 17.03 -14.86
N CYS A 385 -30.76 16.50 -15.91
CA CYS A 385 -29.31 16.36 -16.00
C CYS A 385 -28.61 17.71 -15.94
N VAL A 386 -29.14 18.73 -16.64
CA VAL A 386 -28.67 20.13 -16.58
C VAL A 386 -28.72 20.66 -15.14
N ALA A 387 -29.87 20.53 -14.47
CA ALA A 387 -30.03 21.01 -13.10
C ALA A 387 -29.11 20.29 -12.11
N LYS A 388 -28.92 18.98 -12.28
CA LYS A 388 -27.99 18.19 -11.48
C LYS A 388 -26.54 18.59 -11.73
N PHE A 389 -26.14 18.81 -12.97
CA PHE A 389 -24.80 19.28 -13.30
C PHE A 389 -24.54 20.67 -12.71
N ASP A 390 -25.49 21.60 -12.82
CA ASP A 390 -25.36 22.94 -12.23
C ASP A 390 -25.08 22.87 -10.72
N LYS A 391 -25.75 21.96 -10.00
CA LYS A 391 -25.49 21.75 -8.56
C LYS A 391 -24.08 21.22 -8.30
N PHE A 392 -23.57 20.33 -9.16
CA PHE A 392 -22.17 19.91 -9.05
C PHE A 392 -21.21 21.06 -9.32
N ALA A 393 -21.46 21.87 -10.35
CA ALA A 393 -20.63 23.03 -10.64
C ALA A 393 -20.64 24.05 -9.50
N GLU A 394 -21.79 24.28 -8.86
CA GLU A 394 -21.89 25.10 -7.65
C GLU A 394 -21.03 24.56 -6.51
N LEU A 395 -21.12 23.26 -6.25
CA LEU A 395 -20.36 22.59 -5.19
C LEU A 395 -18.84 22.62 -5.44
N TYR A 396 -18.39 22.33 -6.68
CA TYR A 396 -16.97 22.17 -7.00
C TYR A 396 -16.25 23.46 -7.40
N LEU A 397 -16.96 24.44 -7.95
CA LEU A 397 -16.37 25.69 -8.45
C LEU A 397 -16.74 26.91 -7.59
N HIS A 398 -17.55 26.73 -6.54
CA HIS A 398 -18.07 27.79 -5.68
C HIS A 398 -18.71 28.93 -6.47
N LEU A 399 -19.47 28.59 -7.52
CA LEU A 399 -20.04 29.58 -8.43
C LEU A 399 -21.34 30.19 -7.88
N PRO A 400 -21.49 31.52 -7.87
CA PRO A 400 -22.70 32.19 -7.39
C PRO A 400 -23.85 32.21 -8.41
N ARG A 401 -23.66 31.67 -9.62
CA ARG A 401 -24.64 31.61 -10.71
C ARG A 401 -24.57 30.26 -11.41
N ARG A 402 -25.70 29.83 -12.02
CA ARG A 402 -25.77 28.58 -12.79
C ARG A 402 -24.67 28.53 -13.85
N TRP A 403 -23.94 27.42 -13.88
CA TRP A 403 -22.82 27.23 -14.77
C TRP A 403 -23.30 27.18 -16.23
N SER A 404 -24.45 26.56 -16.48
CA SER A 404 -25.11 26.51 -17.79
C SER A 404 -25.34 27.88 -18.43
N ASP A 405 -25.68 28.88 -17.61
CA ASP A 405 -26.09 30.20 -18.07
C ASP A 405 -24.88 31.08 -18.44
N SER A 406 -23.69 30.74 -17.95
CA SER A 406 -22.47 31.53 -18.10
C SER A 406 -21.47 30.93 -19.09
N HIS A 407 -21.56 29.63 -19.40
CA HIS A 407 -20.52 28.93 -20.17
C HIS A 407 -21.05 28.06 -21.32
N VAL A 408 -22.38 27.94 -21.51
CA VAL A 408 -22.98 27.09 -22.54
C VAL A 408 -23.99 27.84 -23.41
N ARG A 409 -24.81 28.75 -22.85
CA ARG A 409 -25.80 29.54 -23.61
C ARG A 409 -25.21 30.83 -24.21
N GLY A 410 -23.94 30.80 -24.64
CA GLY A 410 -23.20 31.92 -25.25
C GLY A 410 -23.06 31.77 -26.75
#